data_AF-A0A957D6S4-F1
#
_entry.id   AF-A0A957D6S4-F1
#
_cell.length_a   1.000
_cell.length_b   1.000
_cell.length_c   1.000
_cell.angle_alpha   90.00
_cell.angle_beta   90.00
_cell.angle_gamma   90.00
#
_symmetry.space_group_name_H-M   'P 1'
#
loop_
_entity.id
_entity.type
_entity.pdbx_description
1 polymer ?
#
loop_
_entity_poly.entity_id
_entity_poly.type
_entity_poly.pdbx_seq_one_letter_code
_entity_poly.pdbx_strand_id
1 'polypeptide(L)'
;MIETIAAFLLAQKLRKILEEKGRPVWRYIIPGILLLMIGEFVGVTLALTLDLDKAGAILFGIFGLAIGGYTAYYLVDRLEPIQEPETTEL
;
A
#
# COMPACT_ATOMS: atom_id res chain seq x y z
N MET A 1 -3.62 -2.66 16.28
CA MET A 1 -3.59 -1.20 16.53
C MET A 1 -2.46 -0.54 15.76
N ILE A 2 -1.27 -1.14 15.73
CA ILE A 2 -0.13 -0.68 14.93
C ILE A 2 -0.44 -0.78 13.42
N GLU A 3 -1.15 -1.82 12.98
CA GLU A 3 -1.52 -2.02 11.57
C GLU A 3 -2.40 -0.87 11.06
N THR A 4 -3.36 -0.43 11.87
CA THR A 4 -4.27 0.68 11.53
C THR A 4 -3.51 2.00 11.40
N ILE A 5 -2.54 2.26 12.29
CA ILE A 5 -1.69 3.45 12.21
C ILE A 5 -0.82 3.41 10.95
N ALA A 6 -0.21 2.26 10.64
CA ALA A 6 0.59 2.08 9.44
C ALA A 6 -0.24 2.28 8.16
N ALA A 7 -1.45 1.71 8.12
CA ALA A 7 -2.39 1.88 7.00
C ALA A 7 -2.80 3.34 6.81
N PHE A 8 -3.05 4.06 7.91
CA PHE A 8 -3.39 5.48 7.87
C PHE A 8 -2.24 6.34 7.37
N LEU A 9 -1.02 6.14 7.88
CA LEU A 9 0.17 6.86 7.43
C LEU A 9 0.49 6.57 5.95
N LEU A 10 0.33 5.31 5.53
CA LEU A 10 0.48 4.95 4.11
C LEU A 10 -0.58 5.66 3.27
N ALA A 11 -1.85 5.61 3.66
CA ALA A 11 -2.93 6.27 2.92
C ALA A 11 -2.70 7.79 2.79
N GLN A 12 -2.23 8.46 3.84
CA GLN A 12 -1.83 9.87 3.78
C GLN A 12 -0.70 10.11 2.79
N LYS A 13 0.35 9.26 2.81
CA LYS A 13 1.48 9.38 1.89
C LYS A 13 1.07 9.13 0.44
N LEU A 14 0.30 8.08 0.16
CA LEU A 14 -0.21 7.79 -1.18
C LEU A 14 -1.10 8.91 -1.70
N ARG A 15 -1.98 9.45 -0.85
CA ARG A 15 -2.84 10.58 -1.18
C ARG A 15 -2.03 11.77 -1.68
N LYS A 16 -0.98 12.17 -0.93
CA LYS A 16 -0.12 13.28 -1.31
C LYS A 16 0.52 13.08 -2.69
N ILE A 17 1.09 11.90 -2.93
CA ILE A 17 1.72 11.56 -4.22
C ILE A 17 0.71 11.58 -5.37
N LEU A 18 -0.51 11.09 -5.13
CA LEU A 18 -1.57 11.05 -6.14
C LEU A 18 -2.09 12.46 -6.46
N GLU A 19 -2.24 13.32 -5.45
CA GLU A 19 -2.59 14.74 -5.62
C GLU A 19 -1.51 15.47 -6.42
N GLU A 20 -0.22 15.27 -6.11
CA GLU A 20 0.90 15.83 -6.87
C GLU A 20 0.94 15.36 -8.34
N LYS A 21 0.40 14.17 -8.62
CA LYS A 21 0.33 13.58 -9.97
C LYS A 21 -0.98 13.87 -10.69
N GLY A 22 -1.91 14.60 -10.08
CA GLY A 22 -3.24 14.84 -10.64
C GLY A 22 -4.10 13.58 -10.78
N ARG A 23 -3.80 12.50 -10.04
CA ARG A 23 -4.49 11.21 -10.15
C ARG A 23 -5.65 11.10 -9.16
N PRO A 24 -6.76 10.42 -9.51
CA PRO A 24 -7.88 10.23 -8.60
C PRO A 24 -7.49 9.32 -7.42
N VAL A 25 -7.41 9.90 -6.23
CA VAL A 25 -6.91 9.27 -4.99
C VAL A 25 -7.62 7.95 -4.67
N TRP A 26 -8.97 7.93 -4.74
CA TRP A 26 -9.79 6.78 -4.34
C TRP A 26 -9.48 5.51 -5.15
N ARG A 27 -9.05 5.66 -6.41
CA ARG A 27 -8.75 4.54 -7.30
C ARG A 27 -7.51 3.74 -6.88
N TYR A 28 -6.63 4.35 -6.07
CA TYR A 28 -5.36 3.75 -5.65
C TYR A 28 -5.29 3.48 -4.15
N ILE A 29 -6.01 4.24 -3.32
CA ILE A 29 -6.06 3.99 -1.87
C ILE A 29 -6.70 2.62 -1.57
N ILE A 30 -7.84 2.30 -2.20
CA ILE A 30 -8.54 1.04 -1.92
C ILE A 30 -7.66 -0.18 -2.28
N PRO A 31 -7.09 -0.27 -3.50
CA PRO A 31 -6.14 -1.33 -3.82
C PRO A 31 -4.91 -1.34 -2.91
N GLY A 32 -4.40 -0.16 -2.51
CA GLY A 32 -3.26 -0.06 -1.61
C GLY A 32 -3.53 -0.65 -0.21
N ILE A 33 -4.72 -0.40 0.34
CA ILE A 33 -5.17 -0.99 1.61
C ILE A 33 -5.36 -2.51 1.45
N LEU A 34 -5.94 -2.96 0.33
CA LEU A 34 -6.08 -4.39 0.07
C LEU A 34 -4.73 -5.10 0.00
N LEU A 35 -3.72 -4.48 -0.62
CA LEU A 35 -2.35 -5.02 -0.66
C LEU A 35 -1.74 -5.15 0.74
N LEU A 36 -1.98 -4.20 1.64
CA LEU A 36 -1.56 -4.31 3.04
C LEU A 36 -2.19 -5.54 3.72
N MET A 37 -3.51 -5.70 3.59
CA MET A 37 -4.25 -6.80 4.22
C MET A 37 -3.86 -8.17 3.65
N ILE A 38 -3.70 -8.25 2.32
CA ILE A 38 -3.27 -9.49 1.65
C ILE A 38 -1.84 -9.83 2.08
N GLY A 39 -0.95 -8.84 2.14
CA GLY A 39 0.42 -9.02 2.60
C GLY A 39 0.46 -9.62 4.01
N GLU A 40 -0.26 -9.02 4.96
CA GLU A 40 -0.38 -9.54 6.32
C GLU A 40 -0.91 -10.97 6.36
N PHE A 41 -2.00 -11.23 5.64
CA PHE A 41 -2.62 -12.55 5.58
C PHE A 41 -1.66 -13.62 5.03
N VAL A 42 -0.94 -13.32 3.95
CA VAL A 42 0.07 -14.23 3.38
C VAL A 42 1.20 -14.47 4.38
N GLY A 43 1.67 -13.43 5.06
CA GLY A 43 2.69 -13.54 6.11
C GLY A 43 2.27 -14.49 7.23
N VAL A 44 1.10 -14.25 7.83
CA VAL A 44 0.57 -15.11 8.90
C VAL A 44 0.37 -16.56 8.39
N THR A 45 -0.16 -16.74 7.18
CA THR A 45 -0.38 -18.07 6.59
C THR A 45 0.94 -18.83 6.40
N LEU A 46 1.99 -18.15 5.95
CA LEU A 46 3.33 -18.75 5.83
C LEU A 46 3.87 -19.18 7.18
N ALA A 47 3.74 -18.37 8.21
CA ALA A 47 4.19 -18.74 9.54
C ALA A 47 3.46 -19.95 10.12
N LEU A 48 2.14 -20.04 9.91
CA LEU A 48 1.36 -21.22 10.27
C LEU A 48 1.80 -22.46 9.48
N THR A 49 2.13 -22.29 8.19
CA THR A 49 2.63 -23.38 7.33
C THR A 49 4.01 -23.88 7.79
N LEU A 50 4.80 -23.01 8.39
CA LEU A 50 6.14 -23.30 8.92
C LEU A 50 6.13 -23.75 10.38
N ASP A 51 4.96 -24.01 10.97
CA ASP A 51 4.78 -24.37 12.39
C ASP A 51 5.51 -23.40 13.35
N LEU A 52 5.56 -22.11 12.99
CA LEU A 52 6.14 -21.11 13.86
C LEU A 52 5.23 -20.87 15.06
N ASP A 53 5.87 -20.49 16.17
CA ASP A 53 5.15 -20.08 17.36
C ASP A 53 4.37 -18.77 17.12
N LYS A 54 3.59 -18.37 18.12
CA LYS A 54 2.78 -17.14 18.04
C LYS A 54 3.64 -15.90 17.75
N ALA A 55 4.86 -15.83 18.29
CA ALA A 55 5.76 -14.72 18.03
C ALA A 55 6.22 -14.70 16.56
N GLY A 56 6.57 -15.85 16.00
CA GLY A 56 6.91 -15.99 14.58
C GLY A 56 5.74 -15.63 13.67
N ALA A 57 4.51 -16.05 14.00
CA ALA A 57 3.32 -15.68 13.23
C ALA A 57 3.07 -14.17 13.20
N ILE A 58 3.23 -13.48 14.34
CA ILE A 58 3.12 -12.03 14.42
C ILE A 58 4.21 -11.35 13.57
N LEU A 59 5.46 -11.79 13.68
CA LEU A 59 6.57 -11.22 12.94
C LEU A 59 6.38 -11.36 11.42
N PHE A 60 5.98 -12.54 10.95
CA PHE A 60 5.70 -12.77 9.53
C PHE A 60 4.48 -11.99 9.05
N GLY A 61 3.43 -11.82 9.87
CA GLY A 61 2.30 -10.95 9.56
C GLY A 61 2.75 -9.50 9.35
N ILE A 62 3.57 -8.96 10.24
CA ILE A 62 4.14 -7.61 10.12
C ILE A 62 5.02 -7.50 8.86
N PHE A 63 5.84 -8.52 8.58
CA PHE A 63 6.70 -8.54 7.40
C PHE A 63 5.88 -8.55 6.11
N GLY A 64 4.85 -9.37 6.06
CA GLY A 64 3.90 -9.42 4.94
C GLY A 64 3.17 -8.09 4.75
N LEU A 65 2.71 -7.48 5.83
CA LEU A 65 2.10 -6.14 5.83
C LEU A 65 3.07 -5.10 5.25
N ALA A 66 4.34 -5.10 5.67
CA ALA A 66 5.34 -4.18 5.16
C ALA A 66 5.58 -4.36 3.64
N ILE A 67 5.63 -5.59 3.15
CA ILE A 67 5.74 -5.88 1.71
C ILE A 67 4.51 -5.38 0.95
N GLY A 68 3.30 -5.64 1.45
CA GLY A 68 2.06 -5.15 0.85
C GLY A 68 2.02 -3.63 0.76
N GLY A 69 2.39 -2.95 1.85
CA GLY A 69 2.45 -1.49 1.91
C GLY A 69 3.50 -0.88 0.98
N TYR A 70 4.70 -1.48 0.93
CA TYR A 70 5.75 -1.07 0.00
C TYR A 70 5.31 -1.25 -1.45
N THR A 71 4.65 -2.37 -1.78
CA THR A 71 4.13 -2.61 -3.14
C THR A 71 3.10 -1.56 -3.55
N ALA A 72 2.17 -1.22 -2.65
CA ALA A 72 1.20 -0.16 -2.88
C ALA A 72 1.87 1.20 -3.12
N TYR A 73 2.87 1.55 -2.29
CA TYR A 73 3.68 2.74 -2.46
C TYR A 73 4.38 2.75 -3.83
N TYR A 74 5.08 1.68 -4.16
CA TYR A 74 5.85 1.56 -5.39
C TYR A 74 4.99 1.71 -6.65
N LEU A 75 3.79 1.11 -6.66
CA LEU A 75 2.86 1.24 -7.77
C LEU A 75 2.42 2.69 -8.00
N VAL A 76 2.11 3.40 -6.91
CA VAL A 76 1.68 4.81 -6.97
C VAL A 76 2.85 5.74 -7.32
N ASP A 77 4.03 5.51 -6.74
CA ASP A 77 5.25 6.28 -6.95
C ASP A 77 5.74 6.21 -8.40
N ARG A 78 5.43 5.13 -9.13
CA ARG A 78 5.76 4.98 -10.56
C ARG A 78 4.72 5.51 -11.53
N LEU A 79 3.55 5.96 -11.07
CA LEU A 79 2.58 6.57 -11.97
C LEU A 79 3.15 7.85 -12.57
N GLU A 80 3.01 8.02 -13.88
CA GLU A 80 3.29 9.31 -14.50
C GLU A 80 2.24 10.34 -14.10
N PRO A 81 2.62 11.63 -13.94
CA PRO A 81 1.67 12.72 -13.77
C PRO A 81 0.70 12.79 -14.95
N ILE A 82 -0.54 13.22 -14.72
CA ILE A 82 -1.43 13.57 -15.82
C ILE A 82 -0.87 14.84 -16.47
N GLN A 83 -0.47 14.76 -17.74
CA GLN A 83 -0.17 15.95 -18.53
C GLN A 83 -1.50 16.68 -18.78
N GLU A 84 -1.63 17.91 -18.30
CA GLU A 84 -2.74 18.76 -18.70
C GLU A 84 -2.64 18.99 -20.20
N PRO A 85 -3.73 18.88 -20.97
CA PRO A 85 -3.68 19.18 -22.39
C PRO A 85 -3.20 20.61 -22.56
N GLU A 86 -2.09 20.80 -23.29
CA GLU A 86 -1.65 22.13 -23.71
C GLU A 86 -2.87 22.82 -24.31
N THR A 87 -3.28 23.92 -23.69
CA THR A 87 -4.31 24.80 -24.21
C THR A 87 -3.85 25.20 -25.60
N THR A 88 -4.41 24.53 -26.61
CA THR A 88 -4.23 24.93 -28.00
C THR A 88 -4.94 26.27 -28.09
N GLU A 89 -4.16 27.36 -28.01
CA GLU A 89 -4.64 28.70 -28.29
C GLU A 89 -5.23 28.67 -29.71
N LEU A 90 -6.57 28.73 -29.77
CA LEU A 90 -7.36 28.90 -30.99
C LEU A 90 -7.49 30.39 -31.32
#